data_AF-A0A258S813-F1
#
_entry.id   AF-A0A258S813-F1
#
_cell.length_a   1.000
_cell.length_b   1.000
_cell.length_c   1.000
_cell.angle_alpha   90.00
_cell.angle_beta   90.00
_cell.angle_gamma   90.00
#
_symmetry.space_group_name_H-M   'P 1'
#
loop_
_entity.id
_entity.type
_entity.pdbx_description
1 polymer ?
#
loop_
_entity_poly.entity_id
_entity_poly.type
_entity_poly.pdbx_seq_one_letter_code
_entity_poly.pdbx_strand_id
1 'polypeptide(L)'
;MLLSNYEGRGLLFYQNFRESAGKPGIDAYRGELVILEGEVGDAQGRRMPPKAVIKQAALLTDAEHILLLAGFLEELASLPIMLEMYSADFCDKTVVIIYVRNLGKPVQTVVNGARLMLIPLVEGMAWNEMLDELHLEKSDFKGQSAGEKVLTAYEATSSYAPKYPSVTLEEIPALAIEVRFEARGAI
;
A
#
# COMPACT_ATOMS: atom_id res chain seq x y z
N MET A 1 -8.16 14.33 -10.90
CA MET A 1 -7.21 14.00 -9.82
C MET A 1 -7.73 12.79 -9.09
N LEU A 2 -7.03 11.67 -9.21
CA LEU A 2 -7.47 10.35 -8.75
C LEU A 2 -7.83 10.33 -7.26
N LEU A 3 -7.01 10.96 -6.40
CA LEU A 3 -7.29 11.04 -4.96
C LEU A 3 -8.59 11.80 -4.62
N SER A 4 -9.02 12.77 -5.43
CA SER A 4 -10.33 13.42 -5.22
C SER A 4 -11.48 12.48 -5.53
N ASN A 5 -11.33 11.59 -6.51
CA ASN A 5 -12.32 10.55 -6.78
C ASN A 5 -12.41 9.57 -5.61
N TYR A 6 -11.27 9.12 -5.08
CA TYR A 6 -11.21 8.23 -3.92
C TYR A 6 -11.82 8.87 -2.67
N GLU A 7 -11.53 10.14 -2.40
CA GLU A 7 -12.14 10.89 -1.31
C GLU A 7 -13.67 10.99 -1.48
N GLY A 8 -14.15 11.35 -2.66
CA GLY A 8 -15.59 11.43 -2.95
C GLY A 8 -16.33 10.11 -2.81
N ARG A 9 -15.62 8.99 -3.00
CA ARG A 9 -16.10 7.61 -2.78
C ARG A 9 -15.93 7.12 -1.34
N GLY A 10 -15.31 7.91 -0.46
CA GLY A 10 -15.04 7.52 0.93
C GLY A 10 -13.96 6.45 1.08
N LEU A 11 -13.04 6.34 0.12
CA LEU A 11 -11.98 5.32 0.12
C LEU A 11 -10.72 5.73 0.90
N LEU A 12 -10.57 7.02 1.22
CA LEU A 12 -9.49 7.53 2.06
C LEU A 12 -9.93 7.53 3.53
N PHE A 13 -9.30 6.73 4.37
CA PHE A 13 -9.64 6.56 5.78
C PHE A 13 -8.46 6.85 6.69
N TYR A 14 -8.70 7.30 7.93
CA TYR A 14 -7.65 7.70 8.89
C TYR A 14 -6.46 8.43 8.24
N GLN A 15 -6.76 9.51 7.53
CA GLN A 15 -5.78 10.30 6.80
C GLN A 15 -4.75 10.93 7.74
N ASN A 16 -3.47 10.69 7.44
CA ASN A 16 -2.35 11.41 8.01
C ASN A 16 -2.09 12.70 7.23
N PHE A 17 -1.97 12.59 5.91
CA PHE A 17 -1.89 13.75 5.01
C PHE A 17 -2.38 13.41 3.61
N ARG A 18 -2.72 14.46 2.89
CA ARG A 18 -2.93 14.46 1.44
C ARG A 18 -2.45 15.81 0.89
N GLU A 19 -1.43 15.81 0.06
CA GLU A 19 -0.84 17.05 -0.47
C GLU A 19 -0.12 16.80 -1.80
N SER A 20 0.26 17.88 -2.49
CA SER A 20 1.07 17.79 -3.70
C SER A 20 2.47 17.24 -3.37
N ALA A 21 3.01 16.43 -4.27
CA ALA A 21 4.34 15.84 -4.13
C ALA A 21 5.46 16.66 -4.80
N GLY A 22 5.30 18.00 -4.87
CA GLY A 22 6.30 18.92 -5.44
C GLY A 22 6.34 18.96 -6.98
N LYS A 23 5.57 18.12 -7.67
CA LYS A 23 5.41 18.11 -9.13
C LYS A 23 3.95 18.42 -9.52
N PRO A 24 3.70 19.26 -10.53
CA PRO A 24 2.34 19.55 -10.99
C PRO A 24 1.59 18.27 -11.38
N GLY A 25 0.38 18.08 -10.85
CA GLY A 25 -0.46 16.92 -11.14
C GLY A 25 -0.03 15.62 -10.43
N ILE A 26 0.97 15.67 -9.55
CA ILE A 26 1.35 14.53 -8.71
C ILE A 26 0.98 14.85 -7.26
N ASP A 27 0.12 13.99 -6.71
CA ASP A 27 -0.34 14.09 -5.33
C ASP A 27 0.05 12.85 -4.54
N ALA A 28 0.30 13.05 -3.25
CA ALA A 28 0.65 12.01 -2.31
C ALA A 28 -0.40 11.93 -1.19
N TYR A 29 -0.60 10.72 -0.69
CA TYR A 29 -1.49 10.44 0.43
C TYR A 29 -0.83 9.46 1.39
N ARG A 30 -1.00 9.68 2.70
CA ARG A 30 -0.76 8.66 3.72
C ARG A 30 -1.95 8.53 4.67
N GLY A 31 -2.30 7.29 5.02
CA GLY A 31 -3.41 6.97 5.90
C GLY A 31 -3.78 5.49 5.79
N GLU A 32 -5.06 5.18 5.61
CA GLU A 32 -5.57 3.85 5.33
C GLU A 32 -6.46 3.90 4.07
N LEU A 33 -6.38 2.86 3.23
CA LEU A 33 -7.24 2.73 2.07
C LEU A 33 -8.33 1.69 2.31
N VAL A 34 -9.59 2.06 2.07
CA VAL A 34 -10.70 1.12 2.18
C VAL A 34 -10.63 0.07 1.08
N ILE A 35 -10.67 -1.21 1.43
CA ILE A 35 -10.85 -2.31 0.46
C ILE A 35 -12.19 -3.01 0.63
N LEU A 36 -12.81 -2.92 1.81
CA LEU A 36 -14.17 -3.39 2.04
C LEU A 36 -14.96 -2.36 2.85
N GLU A 37 -15.95 -1.77 2.21
CA GLU A 37 -16.78 -0.72 2.81
C GLU A 37 -17.61 -1.25 3.99
N GLY A 38 -17.88 -0.36 4.95
CA GLY A 38 -18.81 -0.63 6.03
C GLY A 38 -20.26 -0.69 5.52
N GLU A 39 -21.10 -1.39 6.28
CA GLU A 39 -22.54 -1.44 6.04
C GLU A 39 -23.17 -0.05 6.20
N VAL A 40 -24.26 0.18 5.46
CA VAL A 40 -25.07 1.40 5.63
C VAL A 40 -25.80 1.28 6.97
N GLY A 41 -25.37 2.09 7.94
CA GLY A 41 -25.81 2.02 9.33
C GLY A 41 -27.14 2.72 9.60
N ASP A 42 -27.67 3.51 8.67
CA ASP A 42 -28.96 4.19 8.83
C ASP A 42 -29.60 4.66 7.51
N ALA A 43 -30.84 5.16 7.63
CA ALA A 43 -31.63 5.71 6.53
C ALA A 43 -31.03 6.98 5.90
N GLN A 44 -29.99 7.58 6.49
CA GLN A 44 -29.27 8.74 5.94
C GLN A 44 -28.08 8.32 5.08
N GLY A 45 -27.85 7.02 4.90
CA GLY A 45 -26.74 6.50 4.09
C GLY A 45 -25.39 6.55 4.81
N ARG A 46 -25.35 6.83 6.12
CA ARG A 46 -24.08 6.87 6.86
C ARG A 46 -23.52 5.46 6.99
N ARG A 47 -22.27 5.27 6.58
CA ARG A 47 -21.60 3.97 6.65
C ARG A 47 -20.96 3.75 8.01
N MET A 48 -21.00 2.51 8.48
CA MET A 48 -20.14 2.02 9.55
C MET A 48 -18.66 2.11 9.13
N PRO A 49 -17.70 1.99 10.07
CA PRO A 49 -16.29 1.87 9.73
C PRO A 49 -16.04 0.76 8.69
N PRO A 50 -15.01 0.91 7.83
CA PRO A 50 -14.68 -0.10 6.83
C PRO A 50 -14.40 -1.44 7.49
N LYS A 51 -14.85 -2.52 6.83
CA LYS A 51 -14.62 -3.89 7.29
C LYS A 51 -13.18 -4.33 7.07
N ALA A 52 -12.52 -3.79 6.05
CA ALA A 52 -11.12 -4.05 5.77
C ALA A 52 -10.47 -2.85 5.07
N VAL A 53 -9.19 -2.66 5.37
CA VAL A 53 -8.36 -1.56 4.85
C VAL A 53 -6.95 -2.07 4.52
N ILE A 54 -6.27 -1.37 3.61
CA ILE A 54 -4.82 -1.36 3.54
C ILE A 54 -4.33 -0.39 4.62
N LYS A 55 -3.65 -0.89 5.64
CA LYS A 55 -3.14 -0.08 6.73
C LYS A 55 -1.86 0.64 6.33
N GLN A 56 -1.62 1.80 6.94
CA GLN A 56 -0.39 2.58 6.78
C GLN A 56 -0.03 2.85 5.31
N ALA A 57 -1.07 3.03 4.49
CA ALA A 57 -0.94 3.23 3.07
C ALA A 57 -0.09 4.48 2.78
N ALA A 58 0.81 4.37 1.81
CA ALA A 58 1.50 5.48 1.18
C ALA A 58 1.24 5.41 -0.33
N LEU A 59 0.56 6.43 -0.83
CA LEU A 59 0.15 6.53 -2.22
C LEU A 59 0.83 7.72 -2.89
N LEU A 60 1.23 7.50 -4.14
CA LEU A 60 1.56 8.55 -5.08
C LEU A 60 0.68 8.35 -6.31
N THR A 61 0.01 9.40 -6.77
CA THR A 61 -0.89 9.31 -7.93
C THR A 61 -0.60 10.45 -8.89
N ASP A 62 -0.81 10.21 -10.18
CA ASP A 62 -1.05 11.28 -11.13
C ASP A 62 -2.56 11.59 -11.25
N ALA A 63 -2.98 12.20 -12.37
CA ALA A 63 -4.38 12.54 -12.59
C ALA A 63 -5.30 11.30 -12.70
N GLU A 64 -4.77 10.19 -13.20
CA GLU A 64 -5.50 9.00 -13.66
C GLU A 64 -5.00 7.69 -13.02
N HIS A 65 -3.72 7.61 -12.66
CA HIS A 65 -3.08 6.36 -12.24
C HIS A 65 -2.46 6.45 -10.84
N ILE A 66 -2.39 5.29 -10.20
CA ILE A 66 -1.53 5.04 -9.05
C ILE A 66 -0.11 4.84 -9.56
N LEU A 67 0.85 5.61 -9.06
CA LEU A 67 2.28 5.43 -9.34
C LEU A 67 2.95 4.56 -8.26
N LEU A 68 2.63 4.83 -6.99
CA LEU A 68 3.07 4.04 -5.84
C LEU A 68 1.88 3.66 -4.99
N LEU A 69 1.79 2.40 -4.60
CA LEU A 69 0.94 1.93 -3.50
C LEU A 69 1.78 1.06 -2.58
N ALA A 70 2.17 1.61 -1.43
CA ALA A 70 2.78 0.84 -0.36
C ALA A 70 1.83 0.74 0.84
N GLY A 71 1.81 -0.38 1.56
CA GLY A 71 0.94 -0.53 2.72
C GLY A 71 1.00 -1.90 3.36
N PHE A 72 0.08 -2.16 4.29
CA PHE A 72 0.04 -3.38 5.07
C PHE A 72 -1.33 -4.05 4.99
N LEU A 73 -1.33 -5.37 4.75
CA LEU A 73 -2.49 -6.25 4.86
C LEU A 73 -2.31 -7.19 6.05
N GLU A 74 -3.36 -7.26 6.86
CA GLU A 74 -3.48 -8.20 7.98
C GLU A 74 -3.49 -9.66 7.52
N GLU A 75 -4.15 -9.91 6.39
CA GLU A 75 -4.38 -11.25 5.85
C GLU A 75 -4.15 -11.26 4.34
N LEU A 76 -3.38 -12.24 3.84
CA LEU A 76 -3.10 -12.43 2.42
C LEU A 76 -4.38 -12.62 1.60
N ALA A 77 -5.42 -13.17 2.22
CA ALA A 77 -6.76 -13.31 1.64
C ALA A 77 -7.41 -11.96 1.28
N SER A 78 -6.92 -10.84 1.79
CA SER A 78 -7.40 -9.50 1.42
C SER A 78 -6.82 -8.99 0.10
N LEU A 79 -5.75 -9.62 -0.43
CA LEU A 79 -5.09 -9.17 -1.65
C LEU A 79 -6.01 -9.14 -2.88
N PRO A 80 -6.84 -10.18 -3.17
CA PRO A 80 -7.76 -10.13 -4.30
C PRO A 80 -8.74 -8.95 -4.22
N ILE A 81 -9.24 -8.63 -3.02
CA ILE A 81 -10.17 -7.51 -2.79
C ILE A 81 -9.46 -6.18 -3.05
N MET A 82 -8.21 -6.06 -2.60
CA MET A 82 -7.36 -4.90 -2.89
C MET A 82 -7.18 -4.70 -4.40
N LEU A 83 -6.90 -5.78 -5.14
CA LEU A 83 -6.69 -5.71 -6.59
C LEU A 83 -8.00 -5.36 -7.32
N GLU A 84 -9.13 -5.93 -6.93
CA GLU A 84 -10.44 -5.56 -7.50
C GLU A 84 -10.73 -4.06 -7.35
N MET A 85 -10.38 -3.49 -6.20
CA MET A 85 -10.66 -2.09 -5.89
C MET A 85 -9.75 -1.09 -6.60
N TYR A 86 -8.47 -1.42 -6.78
CA TYR A 86 -7.45 -0.44 -7.17
C TYR A 86 -6.68 -0.77 -8.46
N SER A 87 -6.69 -2.02 -8.93
CA SER A 87 -5.84 -2.42 -10.07
C SER A 87 -6.28 -1.85 -11.41
N ALA A 88 -7.51 -1.32 -11.51
CA ALA A 88 -7.97 -0.61 -12.70
C ALA A 88 -7.21 0.72 -12.93
N ASP A 89 -6.68 1.31 -11.86
CA ASP A 89 -5.91 2.56 -11.90
C ASP A 89 -4.39 2.29 -11.98
N PHE A 90 -3.99 1.04 -12.24
CA PHE A 90 -2.59 0.66 -12.43
C PHE A 90 -2.15 0.85 -13.88
N CYS A 91 -0.86 1.14 -14.07
CA CYS A 91 -0.18 1.21 -15.36
C CYS A 91 1.23 0.61 -15.27
N ASP A 92 1.98 0.67 -16.36
CA ASP A 92 3.36 0.15 -16.45
C ASP A 92 4.37 0.86 -15.53
N LYS A 93 4.02 2.04 -15.01
CA LYS A 93 4.82 2.81 -14.05
C LYS A 93 4.46 2.52 -12.60
N THR A 94 3.38 1.77 -12.36
CA THR A 94 2.89 1.50 -11.01
C THR A 94 3.80 0.51 -10.31
N VAL A 95 4.19 0.85 -9.08
CA VAL A 95 4.88 -0.04 -8.15
C VAL A 95 4.00 -0.24 -6.92
N VAL A 96 3.72 -1.50 -6.61
CA VAL A 96 2.90 -1.89 -5.46
C VAL A 96 3.76 -2.72 -4.50
N ILE A 97 3.87 -2.26 -3.25
CA ILE A 97 4.67 -2.91 -2.19
C ILE A 97 3.77 -3.17 -1.00
N ILE A 98 3.30 -4.41 -0.85
CA ILE A 98 2.37 -4.75 0.23
C ILE A 98 3.08 -5.67 1.23
N TYR A 99 3.15 -5.18 2.46
CA TYR A 99 3.55 -5.98 3.60
C TYR A 99 2.36 -6.82 4.06
N VAL A 100 2.57 -8.11 4.29
CA VAL A 100 1.49 -9.05 4.63
C VAL A 100 1.87 -9.84 5.88
N ARG A 101 0.99 -9.85 6.88
CA ARG A 101 1.30 -10.52 8.17
C ARG A 101 1.54 -12.01 8.03
N ASN A 102 0.65 -12.68 7.31
CA ASN A 102 0.62 -14.13 7.19
C ASN A 102 1.21 -14.64 5.87
N LEU A 103 2.20 -13.95 5.31
CA LEU A 103 2.95 -14.42 4.16
C LEU A 103 4.26 -15.09 4.62
N GLY A 104 4.57 -16.28 4.10
CA GLY A 104 5.77 -17.01 4.54
C GLY A 104 7.09 -16.50 3.99
N LYS A 105 7.11 -16.05 2.72
CA LYS A 105 8.31 -15.56 2.02
C LYS A 105 7.94 -14.45 1.06
N PRO A 106 8.85 -13.50 0.79
CA PRO A 106 8.56 -12.47 -0.19
C PRO A 106 8.41 -13.08 -1.59
N VAL A 107 7.49 -12.54 -2.36
CA VAL A 107 7.21 -12.92 -3.74
C VAL A 107 6.92 -11.68 -4.57
N GLN A 108 7.03 -11.81 -5.89
CA GLN A 108 6.65 -10.75 -6.82
C GLN A 108 5.82 -11.28 -7.99
N THR A 109 5.03 -10.40 -8.59
CA THR A 109 4.22 -10.68 -9.77
C THR A 109 3.95 -9.39 -10.54
N VAL A 110 3.26 -9.52 -11.68
CA VAL A 110 2.84 -8.38 -12.51
C VAL A 110 1.33 -8.39 -12.63
N VAL A 111 0.69 -7.24 -12.39
CA VAL A 111 -0.76 -7.05 -12.50
C VAL A 111 -1.05 -5.83 -13.34
N ASN A 112 -1.73 -5.97 -14.48
CA ASN A 112 -2.03 -4.87 -15.39
C ASN A 112 -0.79 -4.03 -15.78
N GLY A 113 0.37 -4.68 -15.91
CA GLY A 113 1.65 -4.01 -16.20
C GLY A 113 2.37 -3.46 -14.96
N ALA A 114 1.70 -3.34 -13.81
CA ALA A 114 2.29 -2.91 -12.56
C ALA A 114 3.15 -4.00 -11.92
N ARG A 115 4.26 -3.60 -11.31
CA ARG A 115 5.05 -4.50 -10.46
C ARG A 115 4.41 -4.60 -9.09
N LEU A 116 4.04 -5.79 -8.68
CA LEU A 116 3.51 -6.10 -7.35
C LEU A 116 4.51 -6.93 -6.57
N MET A 117 4.90 -6.45 -5.39
CA MET A 117 5.77 -7.15 -4.45
C MET A 117 5.02 -7.36 -3.14
N LEU A 118 5.06 -8.59 -2.64
CA LEU A 118 4.48 -8.96 -1.36
C LEU A 118 5.62 -9.35 -0.42
N ILE A 119 5.67 -8.75 0.76
CA ILE A 119 6.76 -8.92 1.71
C ILE A 119 6.18 -9.33 3.07
N PRO A 120 6.68 -10.40 3.73
CA PRO A 120 6.24 -10.76 5.08
C PRO A 120 6.50 -9.64 6.08
N LEU A 121 5.54 -9.33 6.95
CA LEU A 121 5.76 -8.40 8.07
C LEU A 121 4.85 -8.74 9.26
N VAL A 122 5.42 -9.22 10.36
CA VAL A 122 4.64 -9.53 11.57
C VAL A 122 4.43 -8.29 12.44
N GLU A 123 5.51 -7.55 12.67
CA GLU A 123 5.56 -6.30 13.44
C GLU A 123 6.39 -5.28 12.66
N GLY A 124 5.99 -4.02 12.65
CA GLY A 124 6.70 -2.95 11.95
C GLY A 124 5.76 -1.89 11.41
N MET A 125 6.35 -0.88 10.78
CA MET A 125 5.60 0.18 10.09
C MET A 125 5.92 0.06 8.60
N ALA A 126 4.93 -0.23 7.75
CA ALA A 126 5.11 -0.45 6.31
C ALA A 126 5.93 0.66 5.62
N TRP A 127 5.73 1.92 6.05
CA TRP A 127 6.54 3.04 5.56
C TRP A 127 8.02 2.89 5.91
N ASN A 128 8.36 2.56 7.15
CA ASN A 128 9.75 2.42 7.58
C ASN A 128 10.42 1.25 6.88
N GLU A 129 9.76 0.09 6.86
CA GLU A 129 10.27 -1.10 6.16
C GLU A 129 10.52 -0.81 4.68
N MET A 130 9.63 -0.05 4.02
CA MET A 130 9.82 0.35 2.63
C MET A 130 11.04 1.24 2.46
N LEU A 131 11.29 2.18 3.37
CA LEU A 131 12.50 3.00 3.29
C LEU A 131 13.77 2.16 3.44
N ASP A 132 13.76 1.19 4.35
CA ASP A 132 14.89 0.28 4.57
C ASP A 132 15.16 -0.61 3.35
N GLU A 133 14.10 -1.19 2.76
CA GLU A 133 14.17 -1.96 1.49
C GLU A 133 14.72 -1.14 0.33
N LEU A 134 14.39 0.15 0.28
CA LEU A 134 14.85 1.10 -0.74
C LEU A 134 16.21 1.74 -0.40
N HIS A 135 16.79 1.38 0.75
CA HIS A 135 18.05 1.95 1.26
C HIS A 135 18.02 3.48 1.38
N LEU A 136 16.89 4.02 1.80
CA LEU A 136 16.67 5.46 2.01
C LEU A 136 16.88 5.82 3.47
N GLU A 137 17.71 6.82 3.72
CA GLU A 137 18.04 7.32 5.03
C GLU A 137 17.43 8.70 5.28
N LYS A 138 17.48 9.16 6.55
CA LYS A 138 16.92 10.46 6.95
C LYS A 138 17.50 11.64 6.14
N SER A 139 18.76 11.54 5.71
CA SER A 139 19.41 12.58 4.90
C SER A 139 18.76 12.78 3.54
N ASP A 140 18.21 11.73 2.93
CA ASP A 140 17.60 11.79 1.61
C ASP A 140 16.33 12.65 1.60
N PHE A 141 15.69 12.78 2.76
CA PHE A 141 14.43 13.53 2.94
C PHE A 141 14.62 14.94 3.50
N LYS A 142 15.85 15.41 3.65
CA LYS A 142 16.13 16.69 4.31
C LYS A 142 15.54 17.85 3.52
N GLY A 143 14.64 18.62 4.16
CA GLY A 143 14.00 19.80 3.57
C GLY A 143 12.77 19.51 2.72
N GLN A 144 12.38 18.25 2.56
CA GLN A 144 11.22 17.86 1.78
C GLN A 144 9.91 17.95 2.58
N SER A 145 8.81 18.26 1.87
CA SER A 145 7.44 18.11 2.37
C SER A 145 7.08 16.65 2.64
N ALA A 146 5.86 16.37 3.15
CA ALA A 146 5.44 14.99 3.35
C ALA A 146 5.18 14.29 2.02
N GLY A 147 4.60 15.00 1.04
CA GLY A 147 4.35 14.48 -0.29
C GLY A 147 5.61 14.26 -1.12
N GLU A 148 6.58 15.18 -1.05
CA GLU A 148 7.88 15.05 -1.72
C GLU A 148 8.66 13.81 -1.25
N LYS A 149 8.50 13.41 0.02
CA LYS A 149 9.10 12.17 0.55
C LYS A 149 8.53 10.93 -0.10
N VAL A 150 7.23 10.90 -0.38
CA VAL A 150 6.59 9.79 -1.08
C VAL A 150 7.06 9.72 -2.53
N LEU A 151 7.22 10.88 -3.19
CA LEU A 151 7.82 10.94 -4.53
C LEU A 151 9.27 10.43 -4.53
N THR A 152 10.10 10.84 -3.57
CA THR A 152 11.48 10.36 -3.44
C THR A 152 11.53 8.84 -3.24
N ALA A 153 10.65 8.29 -2.39
CA ALA A 153 10.53 6.86 -2.21
C ALA A 153 10.12 6.15 -3.51
N TYR A 154 9.13 6.68 -4.24
CA TYR A 154 8.73 6.15 -5.55
C TYR A 154 9.91 6.14 -6.56
N GLU A 155 10.66 7.24 -6.65
CA GLU A 155 11.79 7.34 -7.58
C GLU A 155 12.90 6.32 -7.26
N ALA A 156 13.16 6.05 -5.99
CA ALA A 156 14.09 5.01 -5.55
C ALA A 156 13.66 3.58 -5.96
N THR A 157 12.35 3.34 -6.19
CA THR A 157 11.89 2.01 -6.64
C THR A 157 12.43 1.61 -8.00
N SER A 158 12.89 2.57 -8.82
CA SER A 158 13.45 2.32 -10.15
C SER A 158 14.76 1.52 -10.14
N SER A 159 15.56 1.66 -9.08
CA SER A 159 16.79 0.88 -8.87
C SER A 159 16.57 -0.35 -7.98
N TYR A 160 15.41 -0.45 -7.32
CA TYR A 160 15.07 -1.58 -6.47
C TYR A 160 14.64 -2.79 -7.29
N ALA A 161 15.53 -3.77 -7.41
CA ALA A 161 15.33 -5.00 -8.17
C ALA A 161 15.59 -6.25 -7.29
N PRO A 162 14.71 -6.55 -6.33
CA PRO A 162 14.88 -7.69 -5.44
C PRO A 162 14.76 -9.01 -6.20
N LYS A 163 15.50 -10.04 -5.75
CA LYS A 163 15.46 -11.39 -6.33
C LYS A 163 14.35 -12.25 -5.71
N TYR A 164 13.16 -11.69 -5.54
CA TYR A 164 12.01 -12.44 -5.04
C TYR A 164 11.54 -13.45 -6.09
N PRO A 165 11.10 -14.66 -5.69
CA PRO A 165 10.47 -15.59 -6.61
C PRO A 165 9.28 -14.93 -7.32
N SER A 166 9.24 -15.08 -8.63
CA SER A 166 8.08 -14.67 -9.43
C SER A 166 7.00 -15.75 -9.33
N VAL A 167 5.78 -15.35 -9.00
CA VAL A 167 4.61 -16.23 -8.92
C VAL A 167 3.45 -15.65 -9.74
N THR A 168 2.50 -16.50 -10.11
CA THR A 168 1.22 -16.09 -10.70
C THR A 168 0.27 -15.60 -9.61
N LEU A 169 -0.73 -14.80 -9.97
CA LEU A 169 -1.76 -14.35 -9.02
C LEU A 169 -2.54 -15.52 -8.39
N GLU A 170 -2.72 -16.62 -9.12
CA GLU A 170 -3.45 -17.81 -8.70
C GLU A 170 -2.70 -18.61 -7.63
N GLU A 171 -1.36 -18.54 -7.62
CA GLU A 171 -0.52 -19.22 -6.63
C GLU A 171 -0.48 -18.49 -5.29
N ILE A 172 -0.70 -17.17 -5.27
CA ILE A 172 -0.50 -16.33 -4.09
C ILE A 172 -1.33 -16.79 -2.88
N PRO A 173 -2.64 -17.10 -2.99
CA PRO A 173 -3.43 -17.51 -1.83
C PRO A 173 -2.87 -18.72 -1.08
N ALA A 174 -2.19 -19.63 -1.79
CA ALA A 174 -1.58 -20.82 -1.19
C ALA A 174 -0.28 -20.54 -0.42
N LEU A 175 0.24 -19.31 -0.47
CA LEU A 175 1.45 -18.89 0.24
C LEU A 175 1.18 -18.39 1.67
N ALA A 176 -0.09 -18.34 2.07
CA ALA A 176 -0.48 -17.97 3.43
C ALA A 176 0.04 -18.99 4.45
N ILE A 177 0.50 -18.50 5.59
CA ILE A 177 0.98 -19.32 6.71
C ILE A 177 0.21 -19.02 7.99
N GLU A 178 0.26 -19.93 8.95
CA GLU A 178 -0.19 -19.63 10.32
C GLU A 178 0.79 -18.66 10.99
N VAL A 179 0.30 -17.52 11.47
CA VAL A 179 1.13 -16.56 12.22
C VAL A 179 1.17 -16.99 13.68
N ARG A 180 2.37 -17.24 14.19
CA ARG A 180 2.59 -17.53 15.62
C ARG A 180 3.25 -16.32 16.27
N PHE A 181 2.54 -15.69 17.18
CA PHE A 181 3.12 -14.66 18.03
C PHE A 181 4.04 -15.33 19.05
N GLU A 182 5.33 -15.01 19.02
CA GLU A 182 6.17 -15.31 20.17
C GLU A 182 5.65 -14.47 21.33
N ALA A 183 5.02 -15.12 22.31
CA ALA A 183 4.65 -14.46 23.54
C ALA A 183 5.94 -13.91 24.14
N ARG A 184 6.12 -12.58 24.12
CA ARG A 184 7.16 -11.93 24.91
C ARG A 184 6.77 -12.17 26.37
N GLY A 185 7.31 -13.25 26.94
CA GLY A 185 7.11 -13.60 28.32
C GLY A 185 7.47 -12.42 29.21
N ALA A 186 6.65 -12.17 30.23
CA ALA A 186 7.04 -11.26 31.30
C ALA A 186 8.35 -11.77 31.91
N ILE A 187 9.37 -10.91 31.97
CA ILE A 187 10.51 -11.08 32.88
C ILE A 187 10.33 -10.03 33.98
#